data_AF-A0A3L8P0T8-F1
#
_entry.id   AF-A0A3L8P0T8-F1
#
_cell.length_a   1.000
_cell.length_b   1.000
_cell.length_c   1.000
_cell.angle_alpha   90.00
_cell.angle_beta   90.00
_cell.angle_gamma   90.00
#
_symmetry.space_group_name_H-M   'P 1'
#
loop_
_entity.id
_entity.type
_entity.pdbx_description
1 polymer ?
#
loop_
_entity_poly.entity_id
_entity_poly.type
_entity_poly.pdbx_seq_one_letter_code
_entity_poly.pdbx_strand_id
1 'polypeptide(L)'
;MTDLLTRLTAAQPTVAALPDTADGSLAYLNSLVRGSSSHAEAMYSALVELAASHTLPARTLAAAYDALATLDHASTDDVDIDGRPAIKVSYDQQLTRSTDVYVFDRATGQELSTYDHSPQADFVSTTTLAEVVDAVPARVMAECVAASRQGAHCVLSWGRALLRTQSGCPDWTG
;
A
#
# COMPACT_ATOMS: atom_id res chain seq x y z
N MET A 1 7.37 9.77 -10.20
CA MET A 1 6.85 8.44 -9.78
C MET A 1 6.26 7.59 -10.90
N THR A 2 5.66 8.15 -11.97
CA THR A 2 5.00 7.37 -13.06
C THR A 2 5.89 6.39 -13.84
N ASP A 3 7.20 6.62 -13.89
CA ASP A 3 8.15 5.76 -14.64
C ASP A 3 8.43 4.42 -13.92
N LEU A 4 8.32 4.37 -12.59
CA LEU A 4 8.67 3.18 -11.81
C LEU A 4 7.58 2.11 -11.91
N LEU A 5 6.32 2.52 -11.80
CA LEU A 5 5.13 1.67 -12.01
C LEU A 5 5.10 1.07 -13.42
N THR A 6 5.41 1.87 -14.45
CA THR A 6 5.43 1.42 -15.85
C THR A 6 6.51 0.36 -16.10
N ARG A 7 7.66 0.45 -15.43
CA ARG A 7 8.74 -0.53 -15.57
C ARG A 7 8.51 -1.81 -14.78
N LEU A 8 7.90 -1.71 -13.59
CA LEU A 8 7.47 -2.87 -12.80
C LEU A 8 6.36 -3.67 -13.50
N THR A 9 5.52 -3.01 -14.31
CA THR A 9 4.51 -3.71 -15.14
C THR A 9 5.05 -4.20 -16.49
N ALA A 10 5.96 -3.48 -17.13
CA ALA A 10 6.50 -3.87 -18.44
C ALA A 10 7.52 -5.01 -18.37
N ALA A 11 8.28 -5.10 -17.27
CA ALA A 11 9.03 -6.28 -16.91
C ALA A 11 8.27 -6.93 -15.77
N GLN A 12 7.23 -7.72 -16.03
CA GLN A 12 6.71 -8.57 -14.97
C GLN A 12 7.77 -9.63 -14.69
N PRO A 13 8.57 -9.54 -13.60
CA PRO A 13 9.17 -10.77 -13.12
C PRO A 13 7.99 -11.71 -12.90
N THR A 14 8.01 -12.89 -13.51
CA THR A 14 7.16 -13.97 -13.01
C THR A 14 7.36 -13.98 -11.50
N VAL A 15 6.29 -13.89 -10.71
CA VAL A 15 6.32 -13.78 -9.24
C VAL A 15 7.36 -14.72 -8.58
N ALA A 16 7.66 -15.84 -9.22
CA ALA A 16 8.75 -16.77 -8.92
C ALA A 16 10.19 -16.20 -8.90
N ALA A 17 10.43 -14.97 -9.38
CA ALA A 17 11.76 -14.35 -9.46
C ALA A 17 11.97 -13.22 -8.43
N LEU A 18 10.97 -12.91 -7.61
CA LEU A 18 11.12 -11.91 -6.55
C LEU A 18 11.93 -12.49 -5.38
N PRO A 19 12.87 -11.72 -4.80
CA PRO A 19 13.65 -12.16 -3.65
C PRO A 19 12.76 -12.48 -2.44
N ASP A 20 13.15 -13.47 -1.65
CA ASP A 20 12.44 -13.92 -0.45
C ASP A 20 13.23 -13.66 0.84
N THR A 21 14.11 -12.65 0.79
CA THR A 21 14.94 -12.14 1.88
C THR A 21 14.98 -10.61 1.84
N ALA A 22 15.06 -9.94 2.98
CA ALA A 22 15.12 -8.47 3.07
C ALA A 22 16.24 -7.87 2.19
N ASP A 23 17.48 -8.33 2.36
CA ASP A 23 18.64 -7.87 1.58
C ASP A 23 18.45 -8.06 0.08
N GLY A 24 17.86 -9.20 -0.30
CA GLY A 24 17.51 -9.48 -1.69
C GLY A 24 16.52 -8.47 -2.26
N SER A 25 15.44 -8.16 -1.51
CA SER A 25 14.44 -7.16 -1.90
C SER A 25 15.06 -5.78 -2.07
N LEU A 26 15.91 -5.37 -1.13
CA LEU A 26 16.65 -4.10 -1.20
C LEU A 26 17.58 -4.06 -2.40
N ALA A 27 18.37 -5.10 -2.64
CA ALA A 27 19.29 -5.18 -3.77
C ALA A 27 18.55 -5.14 -5.12
N TYR A 28 17.43 -5.86 -5.21
CA TYR A 28 16.56 -5.86 -6.38
C TYR A 28 16.03 -4.46 -6.67
N LEU A 29 15.41 -3.82 -5.68
CA LEU A 29 14.83 -2.48 -5.83
C LEU A 29 15.88 -1.40 -6.04
N ASN A 30 17.06 -1.48 -5.43
CA ASN A 30 18.15 -0.53 -5.63
C ASN A 30 18.60 -0.46 -7.10
N SER A 31 18.49 -1.56 -7.85
CA SER A 31 18.79 -1.56 -9.29
C SER A 31 17.75 -0.81 -10.13
N LEU A 32 16.52 -0.72 -9.63
CA LEU A 32 15.34 -0.17 -10.31
C LEU A 32 15.02 1.28 -9.92
N VAL A 33 15.22 1.62 -8.64
CA VAL A 33 14.95 2.93 -8.07
C VAL A 33 15.99 3.93 -8.58
N ARG A 34 15.58 4.80 -9.51
CA ARG A 34 16.42 5.87 -10.09
C ARG A 34 15.64 7.17 -10.21
N GLY A 35 16.36 8.30 -10.14
CA GLY A 35 15.81 9.63 -10.46
C GLY A 35 14.95 10.28 -9.38
N SER A 36 14.93 9.76 -8.16
CA SER A 36 14.27 10.42 -7.02
C SER A 36 15.22 11.41 -6.33
N SER A 37 14.66 12.51 -5.79
CA SER A 37 15.36 13.46 -4.93
C SER A 37 15.78 12.86 -3.59
N SER A 38 15.09 11.79 -3.16
CA SER A 38 15.44 10.99 -1.98
C SER A 38 15.43 9.51 -2.36
N HIS A 39 16.58 8.85 -2.25
CA HIS A 39 16.70 7.42 -2.53
C HIS A 39 15.96 6.59 -1.47
N ALA A 40 16.04 6.96 -0.19
CA ALA A 40 15.37 6.27 0.90
C ALA A 40 13.84 6.31 0.76
N GLU A 41 13.29 7.48 0.43
CA GLU A 41 11.85 7.65 0.19
C GLU A 41 11.39 6.81 -1.00
N ALA A 42 12.16 6.81 -2.09
CA ALA A 42 11.81 5.99 -3.25
C ALA A 42 11.92 4.49 -2.99
N MET A 43 12.85 4.07 -2.13
CA MET A 43 12.96 2.68 -1.67
C MET A 43 11.76 2.30 -0.80
N TYR A 44 11.39 3.17 0.14
CA TYR A 44 10.21 3.02 1.00
C TYR A 44 8.94 2.85 0.16
N SER A 45 8.65 3.79 -0.75
CA SER A 45 7.47 3.73 -1.61
C SER A 45 7.44 2.46 -2.46
N ALA A 46 8.58 2.05 -3.02
CA ALA A 46 8.64 0.83 -3.82
C ALA A 46 8.37 -0.44 -3.00
N LEU A 47 8.85 -0.52 -1.75
CA LEU A 47 8.57 -1.66 -0.86
C LEU A 47 7.11 -1.67 -0.39
N VAL A 48 6.54 -0.50 -0.08
CA VAL A 48 5.11 -0.36 0.26
C VAL A 48 4.24 -0.82 -0.90
N GLU A 49 4.51 -0.35 -2.13
CA GLU A 49 3.80 -0.79 -3.33
C GLU A 49 3.94 -2.30 -3.58
N LEU A 50 5.14 -2.85 -3.36
CA LEU A 50 5.40 -4.27 -3.51
C LEU A 50 4.55 -5.08 -2.51
N ALA A 51 4.57 -4.70 -1.23
CA ALA A 51 3.77 -5.35 -0.18
C ALA A 51 2.26 -5.24 -0.44
N ALA A 52 1.80 -4.09 -0.94
CA ALA A 52 0.40 -3.82 -1.28
C ALA A 52 -0.03 -4.40 -2.64
N SER A 53 0.80 -5.20 -3.31
CA SER A 53 0.44 -5.80 -4.61
C SER A 53 -0.56 -6.96 -4.51
N HIS A 54 -0.80 -7.51 -3.31
CA HIS A 54 -1.70 -8.64 -3.01
C HIS A 54 -1.41 -9.93 -3.81
N THR A 55 -0.25 -10.00 -4.47
CA THR A 55 0.14 -11.10 -5.36
C THR A 55 1.42 -11.78 -4.93
N LEU A 56 2.04 -11.30 -3.84
CA LEU A 56 3.27 -11.87 -3.32
C LEU A 56 3.01 -13.21 -2.62
N PRO A 57 3.91 -14.20 -2.80
CA PRO A 57 3.99 -15.34 -1.91
C PRO A 57 4.26 -14.87 -0.48
N ALA A 58 3.73 -15.57 0.52
CA ALA A 58 3.85 -15.19 1.93
C ALA A 58 5.32 -14.93 2.37
N ARG A 59 6.26 -15.70 1.84
CA ARG A 59 7.70 -15.53 2.15
C ARG A 59 8.28 -14.24 1.56
N THR A 60 7.91 -13.91 0.32
CA THR A 60 8.30 -12.66 -0.34
C THR A 60 7.67 -11.45 0.34
N LEU A 61 6.42 -11.58 0.78
CA LEU A 61 5.74 -10.54 1.54
C LEU A 61 6.44 -10.28 2.89
N ALA A 62 6.77 -11.33 3.64
CA ALA A 62 7.54 -11.22 4.88
C ALA A 62 8.90 -10.54 4.64
N ALA A 63 9.61 -10.93 3.56
CA ALA A 63 10.87 -10.29 3.19
C ALA A 63 10.74 -8.80 2.84
N ALA A 64 9.62 -8.38 2.24
CA ALA A 64 9.36 -6.97 1.98
C ALA A 64 9.13 -6.18 3.29
N TYR A 65 8.41 -6.77 4.26
CA TYR A 65 8.25 -6.17 5.58
C TYR A 65 9.56 -6.07 6.36
N ASP A 66 10.37 -7.13 6.34
CA ASP A 66 11.70 -7.10 6.95
C ASP A 66 12.59 -6.03 6.29
N ALA A 67 12.52 -5.87 4.97
CA ALA A 67 13.24 -4.81 4.26
C ALA A 67 12.79 -3.41 4.68
N LEU A 68 11.48 -3.17 4.83
CA LEU A 68 10.93 -1.90 5.32
C LEU A 68 11.48 -1.55 6.71
N ALA A 69 11.60 -2.54 7.60
CA ALA A 69 12.14 -2.35 8.95
C ALA A 69 13.62 -1.92 8.98
N THR A 70 14.36 -2.09 7.89
CA THR A 70 15.78 -1.71 7.79
C THR A 70 16.02 -0.34 7.17
N LEU A 71 14.99 0.31 6.62
CA LEU A 71 15.15 1.62 6.00
C LEU A 71 15.26 2.72 7.06
N ASP A 72 16.16 3.68 6.81
CA ASP A 72 16.24 4.88 7.63
C ASP A 72 14.89 5.61 7.65
N HIS A 73 14.49 6.04 8.85
CA HIS A 73 13.22 6.73 9.12
C HIS A 73 11.95 5.89 8.90
N ALA A 74 12.09 4.60 8.60
CA ALA A 74 10.98 3.66 8.62
C ALA A 74 10.95 2.89 9.94
N SER A 75 9.75 2.52 10.38
CA SER A 75 9.54 1.56 11.47
C SER A 75 8.44 0.58 11.09
N THR A 76 8.53 -0.63 11.64
CA THR A 76 7.50 -1.65 11.51
C THR A 76 7.12 -2.20 12.87
N ASP A 77 5.83 -2.24 13.15
CA ASP A 77 5.29 -2.79 14.39
C ASP A 77 4.25 -3.88 14.10
N ASP A 78 4.32 -4.98 14.82
CA ASP A 78 3.27 -5.99 14.82
C ASP A 78 2.07 -5.45 15.61
N VAL A 79 0.90 -5.39 14.97
CA VAL A 79 -0.33 -4.86 15.57
C VAL A 79 -1.50 -5.83 15.36
N ASP A 80 -2.55 -5.67 16.16
CA ASP A 80 -3.81 -6.41 16.00
C ASP A 80 -4.93 -5.42 15.69
N ILE A 81 -5.70 -5.68 14.63
CA ILE A 81 -6.86 -4.89 14.22
C ILE A 81 -8.08 -5.79 14.27
N ASP A 82 -8.93 -5.64 15.29
CA ASP A 82 -10.14 -6.43 15.47
C ASP A 82 -9.90 -7.96 15.45
N GLY A 83 -8.81 -8.42 16.08
CA GLY A 83 -8.41 -9.83 16.11
C GLY A 83 -7.68 -10.31 14.84
N ARG A 84 -7.34 -9.38 13.94
CA ARG A 84 -6.61 -9.65 12.69
C ARG A 84 -5.14 -9.23 12.87
N PRO A 85 -4.18 -10.18 12.82
CA PRO A 85 -2.76 -9.85 12.83
C PRO A 85 -2.37 -8.97 11.64
N ALA A 86 -1.77 -7.84 11.94
CA ALA A 86 -1.38 -6.84 10.97
C ALA A 86 0.03 -6.34 11.24
N ILE A 87 0.59 -5.62 10.27
CA ILE A 87 1.85 -4.90 10.39
C ILE A 87 1.60 -3.44 10.11
N LYS A 88 1.97 -2.59 11.07
CA LYS A 88 1.99 -1.15 10.91
C LYS A 88 3.36 -0.77 10.39
N VAL A 89 3.42 -0.07 9.27
CA VAL A 89 4.62 0.52 8.69
C VAL A 89 4.48 2.03 8.84
N SER A 90 5.49 2.69 9.39
CA SER A 90 5.53 4.16 9.52
C SER A 90 6.78 4.71 8.85
N TYR A 91 6.69 5.87 8.21
CA TYR A 91 7.82 6.55 7.60
C TYR A 91 7.78 8.05 7.88
N ASP A 92 8.84 8.54 8.52
CA ASP A 92 9.00 9.96 8.83
C ASP A 92 9.73 10.69 7.70
N GLN A 93 8.97 11.45 6.91
CA GLN A 93 9.51 12.29 5.86
C GLN A 93 10.14 13.57 6.45
N GLN A 94 11.45 13.53 6.67
CA GLN A 94 12.21 14.64 7.28
C GLN A 94 12.05 15.98 6.55
N LEU A 95 11.98 15.96 5.22
CA LEU A 95 11.95 17.19 4.39
C LEU A 95 10.62 17.95 4.51
N THR A 96 9.51 17.21 4.54
CA THR A 96 8.15 17.74 4.60
C THR A 96 7.61 17.79 6.03
N ARG A 97 8.29 17.14 6.98
CA ARG A 97 7.81 16.88 8.34
C ARG A 97 6.45 16.19 8.34
N SER A 98 6.23 15.32 7.35
CA SER A 98 5.06 14.44 7.28
C SER A 98 5.42 13.05 7.77
N THR A 99 4.41 12.31 8.23
CA THR A 99 4.55 10.91 8.60
C THR A 99 3.49 10.12 7.85
N ASP A 100 3.93 9.12 7.09
CA ASP A 100 3.01 8.18 6.43
C ASP A 100 2.94 6.91 7.24
N VAL A 101 1.74 6.39 7.45
CA VAL A 101 1.49 5.17 8.20
C VAL A 101 0.59 4.28 7.38
N TYR A 102 1.02 3.05 7.15
CA TYR A 102 0.23 2.02 6.50
C TYR A 102 0.02 0.87 7.47
N VAL A 103 -1.17 0.28 7.47
CA VAL A 103 -1.45 -0.96 8.21
C VAL A 103 -1.84 -2.02 7.21
N PHE A 104 -1.08 -3.10 7.15
CA PHE A 104 -1.34 -4.22 6.25
C PHE A 104 -1.73 -5.46 7.03
N ASP A 105 -2.68 -6.23 6.50
CA ASP A 105 -2.88 -7.60 6.94
C ASP A 105 -1.61 -8.42 6.67
N ARG A 106 -1.12 -9.07 7.73
CA ARG A 106 0.18 -9.75 7.69
C ARG A 106 0.21 -10.93 6.73
N ALA A 107 -0.92 -11.61 6.55
CA ALA A 107 -0.98 -12.85 5.77
C ALA A 107 -1.14 -12.60 4.27
N THR A 108 -1.80 -11.51 3.89
CA THR A 108 -2.26 -11.24 2.52
C THR A 108 -1.62 -10.01 1.89
N GLY A 109 -1.00 -9.13 2.68
CA GLY A 109 -0.49 -7.84 2.19
C GLY A 109 -1.59 -6.82 1.95
N GLN A 110 -2.83 -7.15 2.31
CA GLN A 110 -3.97 -6.26 2.11
C GLN A 110 -3.82 -5.02 2.99
N GLU A 111 -3.84 -3.83 2.38
CA GLU A 111 -3.92 -2.58 3.13
C GLU A 111 -5.27 -2.48 3.87
N LEU A 112 -5.21 -2.26 5.19
CA LEU A 112 -6.34 -2.11 6.10
C LEU A 112 -6.60 -0.64 6.41
N SER A 113 -5.55 0.17 6.52
CA SER A 113 -5.67 1.62 6.69
C SER A 113 -4.40 2.34 6.26
N THR A 114 -4.56 3.60 5.88
CA THR A 114 -3.48 4.57 5.75
C THR A 114 -3.76 5.77 6.64
N TYR A 115 -2.70 6.36 7.17
CA TYR A 115 -2.74 7.63 7.87
C TYR A 115 -1.56 8.47 7.40
N ASP A 116 -1.85 9.67 6.91
CA ASP A 116 -0.85 10.62 6.49
C ASP A 116 -0.98 11.85 7.38
N HIS A 117 0.05 12.12 8.17
CA HIS A 117 0.18 13.35 8.95
C HIS A 117 1.02 14.35 8.18
N SER A 118 0.58 15.61 8.11
CA SER A 118 1.40 16.70 7.59
C SER A 118 1.20 17.96 8.44
N PRO A 119 2.10 18.95 8.35
CA PRO A 119 1.90 20.22 9.04
C PRO A 119 0.64 20.98 8.62
N GLN A 120 0.03 20.63 7.48
CA GLN A 120 -1.16 21.30 6.95
C GLN A 120 -2.46 20.59 7.30
N ALA A 121 -2.46 19.27 7.39
CA ALA A 121 -3.65 18.46 7.65
C ALA A 121 -3.28 17.01 7.96
N ASP A 122 -4.25 16.33 8.56
CA ASP A 122 -4.24 14.89 8.78
C ASP A 122 -5.22 14.21 7.83
N PHE A 123 -4.81 13.09 7.28
CA PHE A 123 -5.64 12.24 6.43
C PHE A 123 -5.67 10.83 6.98
N VAL A 124 -6.87 10.26 7.13
CA VAL A 124 -7.07 8.84 7.48
C VAL A 124 -7.89 8.20 6.38
N SER A 125 -7.43 7.05 5.90
CA SER A 125 -8.20 6.17 5.02
C SER A 125 -8.30 4.78 5.64
N THR A 126 -9.51 4.23 5.71
CA THR A 126 -9.72 2.85 6.15
C THR A 126 -10.24 2.04 4.97
N THR A 127 -9.67 0.86 4.76
CA THR A 127 -10.10 -0.08 3.73
C THR A 127 -10.79 -1.27 4.39
N THR A 128 -12.11 -1.39 4.20
CA THR A 128 -12.90 -2.52 4.67
C THR A 128 -13.17 -3.48 3.53
N LEU A 129 -12.68 -4.72 3.63
CA LEU A 129 -13.06 -5.78 2.69
C LEU A 129 -14.43 -6.35 3.07
N ALA A 130 -15.44 -6.12 2.22
CA ALA A 130 -16.80 -6.62 2.47
C ALA A 130 -16.94 -8.12 2.13
N GLU A 131 -16.53 -8.54 0.94
CA GLU A 131 -16.67 -9.92 0.45
C GLU A 131 -15.79 -10.14 -0.78
N VAL A 132 -15.20 -11.34 -0.91
CA VAL A 132 -14.53 -11.77 -2.15
C VAL A 132 -15.57 -12.49 -3.01
N VAL A 133 -15.92 -11.88 -4.15
CA VAL A 133 -16.93 -12.40 -5.07
C VAL A 133 -16.33 -12.79 -6.42
N ASP A 134 -16.86 -13.83 -7.06
CA ASP A 134 -16.43 -14.28 -8.39
C ASP A 134 -16.84 -13.31 -9.51
N ALA A 135 -17.88 -12.52 -9.27
CA ALA A 135 -18.32 -11.45 -10.15
C ALA A 135 -18.87 -10.28 -9.31
N VAL A 136 -18.61 -9.05 -9.75
CA VAL A 136 -19.16 -7.85 -9.07
C VAL A 136 -20.68 -7.87 -9.19
N PRO A 137 -21.45 -7.86 -8.07
CA PRO A 137 -22.90 -7.86 -8.12
C PRO A 137 -23.41 -6.64 -8.88
N ALA A 138 -24.47 -6.83 -9.71
CA ALA A 138 -25.06 -5.75 -10.51
C ALA A 138 -25.48 -4.53 -9.66
N ARG A 139 -25.85 -4.77 -8.39
CA ARG A 139 -26.16 -3.72 -7.44
C ARG A 139 -24.96 -2.81 -7.13
N VAL A 140 -23.77 -3.38 -6.90
CA VAL A 140 -22.53 -2.62 -6.63
C VAL A 140 -22.15 -1.78 -7.85
N MET A 141 -22.29 -2.34 -9.05
CA MET A 141 -22.08 -1.59 -10.30
C MET A 141 -23.03 -0.40 -10.41
N ALA A 142 -24.31 -0.59 -10.08
CA ALA A 142 -25.30 0.49 -10.10
C ALA A 142 -24.99 1.59 -9.08
N GLU A 143 -24.55 1.22 -7.87
CA GLU A 143 -24.13 2.15 -6.82
C GLU A 143 -22.87 2.94 -7.23
N CYS A 144 -21.85 2.30 -7.81
CA CYS A 144 -20.67 3.00 -8.35
C CYS A 144 -21.05 4.00 -9.46
N VAL A 145 -21.92 3.62 -10.39
CA VAL A 145 -22.38 4.52 -11.45
C VAL A 145 -23.13 5.72 -10.86
N ALA A 146 -23.97 5.50 -9.85
CA ALA A 146 -24.67 6.58 -9.16
C ALA A 146 -23.70 7.53 -8.42
N ALA A 147 -22.70 6.99 -7.72
CA ALA A 147 -21.68 7.76 -7.01
C ALA A 147 -20.83 8.62 -7.97
N SER A 148 -20.44 8.07 -9.12
CA SER A 148 -19.67 8.81 -10.13
C SER A 148 -20.41 10.03 -10.67
N ARG A 149 -21.74 9.97 -10.77
CA ARG A 149 -22.58 11.10 -11.19
C ARG A 149 -22.65 12.21 -10.13
N GLN A 150 -22.30 11.90 -8.89
CA GLN A 150 -22.30 12.83 -7.76
C GLN A 150 -20.88 13.37 -7.45
N GLY A 151 -19.89 13.05 -8.29
CA GLY A 151 -18.50 13.48 -8.09
C GLY A 151 -17.71 12.64 -7.09
N ALA A 152 -18.26 11.54 -6.59
CA ALA A 152 -17.53 10.60 -5.75
C ALA A 152 -16.73 9.59 -6.60
N HIS A 153 -15.51 9.26 -6.17
CA HIS A 153 -14.68 8.27 -6.84
C HIS A 153 -15.03 6.85 -6.36
N CYS A 154 -15.55 6.03 -7.27
CA CYS A 154 -15.71 4.58 -7.05
C CYS A 154 -14.60 3.85 -7.80
N VAL A 155 -13.69 3.19 -7.08
CA VAL A 155 -12.59 2.42 -7.68
C VAL A 155 -12.90 0.93 -7.55
N LEU A 156 -13.11 0.27 -8.70
CA LEU A 156 -13.23 -1.19 -8.79
C LEU A 156 -11.92 -1.73 -9.35
N SER A 157 -11.20 -2.55 -8.58
CA SER A 157 -10.00 -3.26 -9.05
C SER A 157 -10.32 -4.73 -9.32
N TRP A 158 -9.70 -5.31 -10.37
CA TRP A 158 -9.95 -6.69 -10.80
C TRP A 158 -8.85 -7.65 -10.30
N GLY A 159 -9.30 -8.75 -9.69
CA GLY A 159 -8.51 -9.76 -8.97
C GLY A 159 -9.13 -9.97 -7.60
N ARG A 160 -9.67 -11.18 -7.28
CA ARG A 160 -10.46 -11.51 -6.06
C ARG A 160 -11.15 -10.27 -5.47
N ALA A 161 -12.32 -9.91 -6.05
CA ALA A 161 -12.94 -8.60 -5.90
C ALA A 161 -12.84 -8.01 -4.48
N LEU A 162 -12.10 -6.90 -4.38
CA LEU A 162 -11.94 -6.10 -3.17
C LEU A 162 -12.84 -4.87 -3.33
N LEU A 163 -13.88 -4.77 -2.50
CA LEU A 163 -14.70 -3.58 -2.42
C LEU A 163 -13.94 -2.57 -1.54
N ARG A 164 -13.47 -1.45 -2.10
CA ARG A 164 -12.79 -0.39 -1.36
C ARG A 164 -13.75 0.79 -1.18
N THR A 165 -14.22 1.01 0.04
CA THR A 165 -14.87 2.27 0.41
C THR A 165 -13.83 3.18 1.03
N GLN A 166 -13.34 4.18 0.27
CA GLN A 166 -12.53 5.24 0.84
C GLN A 166 -13.45 6.30 1.43
N SER A 167 -13.51 6.38 2.76
CA SER A 167 -14.05 7.52 3.49
C SER A 167 -12.90 8.36 4.00
N GLY A 168 -12.39 9.27 3.18
CA GLY A 168 -11.44 10.28 3.61
C GLY A 168 -12.17 11.59 3.85
N CYS A 169 -12.38 11.96 5.11
CA CYS A 169 -12.71 13.34 5.47
C CYS A 169 -11.42 13.99 5.96
N PRO A 170 -10.96 15.11 5.37
CA PRO A 170 -9.92 15.90 6.01
C PRO A 170 -10.48 16.40 7.35
N ASP A 171 -9.85 15.99 8.46
CA ASP A 171 -10.19 16.52 9.77
C ASP A 171 -9.46 17.86 9.90
N TRP A 172 -10.17 18.94 9.54
CA TRP A 172 -9.67 20.31 9.67
C TRP A 172 -9.82 20.78 11.12
N THR A 173 -9.14 20.15 12.07
CA THR A 173 -9.00 20.71 13.42
C THR A 173 -7.73 21.56 13.47
N GLY A 174 -7.89 22.85 13.16
CA GLY A 174 -6.94 23.90 13.54
C GLY A 174 -7.22 24.41 14.94
#